data_AF-A0A1Y3M9N6-F1
#
_entry.id   AF-A0A1Y3M9N6-F1
#
_cell.length_a   1.000
_cell.length_b   1.000
_cell.length_c   1.000
_cell.angle_alpha   90.00
_cell.angle_beta   90.00
_cell.angle_gamma   90.00
#
_symmetry.space_group_name_H-M   'P 1'
#
loop_
_entity.id
_entity.type
_entity.pdbx_description
1 polymer ?
#
loop_
_entity_poly.entity_id
_entity_poly.type
_entity_poly.pdbx_seq_one_letter_code
_entity_poly.pdbx_strand_id
1 'polypeptide(L)'
;MTLTNHDKWKTFFSRAQNKQLILSGRKDAKHENFVFQYVIEKQELWMTTSTGKPVMFPAVTFPYGQEIIEEVIITQLQCKNKKKNGKPIAWSVEDHGEYYIAKCLVDVPENPNTNYSKADGVIGVDCNLEHFAWANVTKDGNYKGSGSLHFSILGKSTG
;
A
#
# COMPACT_ATOMS: atom_id res chain seq x y z
N MET A 1 38.22 -7.87 -11.46
CA MET A 1 37.50 -8.39 -12.64
C MET A 1 36.35 -7.46 -12.97
N THR A 2 36.30 -6.91 -14.18
CA THR A 2 35.20 -6.06 -14.66
C THR A 2 34.05 -6.92 -15.17
N LEU A 3 32.86 -6.80 -14.59
CA LEU A 3 31.64 -7.49 -15.04
C LEU A 3 31.33 -7.14 -16.50
N THR A 4 31.03 -8.14 -17.32
CA THR A 4 30.61 -7.93 -18.71
C THR A 4 29.23 -7.26 -18.76
N ASN A 5 28.89 -6.61 -19.88
CA ASN A 5 27.57 -5.98 -20.05
C ASN A 5 26.42 -6.97 -19.90
N HIS A 6 26.63 -8.22 -20.32
CA HIS A 6 25.66 -9.29 -20.16
C HIS A 6 25.43 -9.68 -18.69
N ASP A 7 26.49 -9.72 -17.87
CA ASP A 7 26.35 -10.00 -16.44
C ASP A 7 25.63 -8.86 -15.72
N LYS A 8 25.95 -7.60 -16.06
CA LYS A 8 25.23 -6.43 -15.54
C LYS A 8 23.75 -6.46 -15.89
N TRP A 9 23.42 -6.81 -17.14
CA TRP A 9 22.02 -6.96 -17.58
C TRP A 9 21.30 -8.06 -16.79
N LYS A 10 21.91 -9.23 -16.60
CA LYS A 10 21.33 -10.31 -15.80
C LYS A 10 21.05 -9.87 -14.36
N THR A 11 21.99 -9.17 -13.73
CA THR A 11 21.80 -8.63 -12.38
C THR A 11 20.65 -7.62 -12.33
N PHE A 12 20.59 -6.68 -13.28
CA PHE A 12 19.52 -5.70 -13.34
C PHE A 12 18.15 -6.35 -13.56
N PHE A 13 18.07 -7.29 -14.51
CA PHE A 13 16.85 -8.02 -14.82
C PHE A 13 16.35 -8.83 -13.62
N SER A 14 17.26 -9.55 -12.95
CA SER A 14 16.93 -10.32 -11.74
C SER A 14 16.44 -9.41 -10.61
N ARG A 15 17.08 -8.27 -10.37
CA ARG A 15 16.63 -7.29 -9.37
C ARG A 15 15.24 -6.73 -9.72
N ALA A 16 15.01 -6.38 -10.98
CA ALA A 16 13.72 -5.85 -11.41
C ALA A 16 12.57 -6.86 -11.21
N GLN A 17 12.83 -8.15 -11.39
CA GLN A 17 11.84 -9.22 -11.15
C GLN A 17 11.62 -9.53 -9.67
N ASN A 18 12.66 -9.40 -8.84
CA ASN A 18 12.65 -9.81 -7.43
C ASN A 18 12.59 -8.62 -6.46
N LYS A 19 12.25 -7.42 -6.95
CA LYS A 19 12.19 -6.19 -6.14
C LYS A 19 11.08 -6.16 -5.10
N GLN A 20 10.16 -7.13 -5.12
CA GLN A 20 8.99 -7.12 -4.26
C GLN A 20 8.70 -8.49 -3.69
N LEU A 21 8.45 -8.53 -2.38
CA LEU A 21 7.93 -9.68 -1.67
C LEU A 21 6.51 -9.37 -1.22
N ILE A 22 5.51 -10.13 -1.69
CA ILE A 22 4.12 -10.01 -1.25
C ILE A 22 3.71 -11.28 -0.52
N LEU A 23 3.21 -11.14 0.70
CA LEU A 23 2.67 -12.23 1.50
C LEU A 23 1.20 -11.98 1.76
N SER A 24 0.37 -12.87 1.22
CA SER A 24 -1.08 -12.86 1.45
C SER A 24 -1.42 -13.06 2.92
N GLY A 25 -2.43 -12.32 3.36
CA GLY A 25 -3.03 -12.51 4.67
C GLY A 25 -3.86 -13.79 4.75
N ARG A 26 -4.04 -14.24 5.98
CA ARG A 26 -4.73 -15.44 6.43
C ARG A 26 -5.53 -15.10 7.67
N LYS A 27 -6.86 -15.07 7.51
CA LYS A 27 -7.76 -14.72 8.61
C LYS A 27 -7.66 -15.65 9.83
N ASP A 28 -7.18 -16.88 9.65
CA ASP A 28 -7.04 -17.89 10.69
C ASP A 28 -5.70 -17.81 11.46
N ALA A 29 -4.73 -17.03 10.96
CA ALA A 29 -3.42 -16.91 11.59
C ALA A 29 -3.42 -15.93 12.78
N LYS A 30 -2.48 -16.13 13.70
CA LYS A 30 -2.35 -15.29 14.91
C LYS A 30 -2.02 -13.84 14.56
N HIS A 31 -1.07 -13.63 13.66
CA HIS A 31 -0.59 -12.33 13.17
C HIS A 31 -0.98 -12.10 11.71
N GLU A 32 -2.12 -12.64 11.31
CA GLU A 32 -2.66 -12.64 9.93
C GLU A 32 -1.79 -13.29 8.87
N ASN A 33 -0.54 -13.64 9.14
CA ASN A 33 0.21 -14.66 8.45
C ASN A 33 1.22 -15.26 9.45
N PHE A 34 2.12 -16.12 8.97
CA PHE A 34 3.13 -16.79 9.80
C PHE A 34 4.55 -16.25 9.58
N VAL A 35 4.68 -15.19 8.77
CA VAL A 35 5.94 -14.68 8.26
C VAL A 35 6.23 -13.30 8.85
N PHE A 36 5.28 -12.38 8.73
CA PHE A 36 5.36 -11.01 9.21
C PHE A 36 4.64 -10.82 10.55
N GLN A 37 5.21 -9.95 11.37
CA GLN A 37 4.60 -9.49 12.62
C GLN A 37 4.93 -8.01 12.80
N TYR A 38 3.90 -7.16 12.85
CA TYR A 38 4.08 -5.75 13.18
C TYR A 38 3.89 -5.53 14.69
N VAL A 39 4.87 -4.89 15.33
CA VAL A 39 4.87 -4.54 16.74
C VAL A 39 4.52 -3.07 16.88
N ILE A 40 3.26 -2.79 17.22
CA ILE A 40 2.69 -1.43 17.27
C ILE A 40 3.52 -0.49 18.15
N GLU A 41 3.80 -0.90 19.39
CA GLU A 41 4.51 -0.09 20.39
C GLU A 41 5.90 0.39 19.93
N LYS A 42 6.56 -0.40 19.09
CA LYS A 42 7.92 -0.12 18.61
C LYS A 42 7.97 0.30 17.16
N GLN A 43 6.85 0.24 16.45
CA GLN A 43 6.77 0.46 15.01
C GLN A 43 7.79 -0.40 14.23
N GLU A 44 7.92 -1.66 14.65
CA GLU A 44 8.85 -2.63 14.07
C GLU A 44 8.07 -3.65 13.24
N LEU A 45 8.48 -3.87 11.99
CA LEU A 45 7.98 -4.98 11.19
C LEU A 45 9.02 -6.11 11.22
N TRP A 46 8.64 -7.22 11.84
CA TRP A 46 9.42 -8.44 11.90
C TRP A 46 9.04 -9.37 10.76
N MET A 47 10.01 -10.06 10.19
CA MET A 47 9.83 -11.07 9.15
C MET A 47 10.69 -12.29 9.45
N THR A 48 10.13 -13.50 9.31
CA THR A 48 10.90 -14.74 9.33
C THR A 48 11.21 -15.19 7.91
N THR A 49 12.50 -15.22 7.55
CA THR A 49 12.95 -15.68 6.23
C THR A 49 12.67 -17.16 6.01
N SER A 50 12.76 -17.63 4.76
CA SER A 50 12.62 -19.05 4.40
C SER A 50 13.62 -19.98 5.11
N THR A 51 14.76 -19.43 5.55
CA THR A 51 15.77 -20.16 6.34
C THR A 51 15.52 -20.09 7.85
N GLY A 52 14.38 -19.56 8.29
CA GLY A 52 14.04 -19.39 9.71
C GLY A 52 14.77 -18.26 10.43
N LYS A 53 15.52 -17.41 9.71
CA LYS A 53 16.20 -16.26 10.32
C LYS A 53 15.24 -15.08 10.45
N PRO A 54 15.12 -14.45 11.64
CA PRO A 54 14.34 -13.24 11.81
C PRO A 54 15.08 -12.03 11.19
N VAL A 55 14.31 -11.14 10.57
CA VAL A 55 14.72 -9.84 10.04
C VAL A 55 13.77 -8.80 10.62
N MET A 56 14.28 -7.64 10.98
CA MET A 56 13.51 -6.54 11.56
C MET A 56 13.70 -5.28 10.70
N PHE A 57 12.60 -4.65 10.33
CA PHE A 57 12.56 -3.34 9.71
C PHE A 57 12.19 -2.30 10.79
N PRO A 58 13.09 -1.37 11.14
CA PRO A 58 12.84 -0.38 12.17
C PRO A 58 12.01 0.79 11.63
N ALA A 59 11.31 1.50 12.53
CA ALA A 59 10.60 2.74 12.23
C ALA A 59 9.62 2.64 11.03
N VAL A 60 8.94 1.50 10.90
CA VAL A 60 7.91 1.29 9.88
C VAL A 60 6.65 2.02 10.31
N THR A 61 6.37 3.15 9.66
CA THR A 61 5.21 4.00 9.94
C THR A 61 4.36 4.16 8.70
N PHE A 62 3.07 4.42 8.89
CA PHE A 62 2.08 4.63 7.85
C PHE A 62 1.50 6.03 7.97
N PRO A 63 2.11 7.05 7.32
CA PRO A 63 1.69 8.44 7.44
C PRO A 63 0.20 8.65 7.17
N TYR A 64 -0.37 7.83 6.29
CA TYR A 64 -1.80 7.79 5.99
C TYR A 64 -2.33 6.40 6.37
N GLY A 65 -3.09 6.32 7.45
CA GLY A 65 -3.75 5.08 7.89
C GLY A 65 -3.05 4.31 9.01
N GLN A 66 -2.12 4.92 9.76
CA GLN A 66 -1.54 4.31 10.96
C GLN A 66 -2.61 3.78 11.93
N GLU A 67 -3.58 4.63 12.28
CA GLU A 67 -4.67 4.29 13.20
C GLU A 67 -5.49 3.11 12.69
N ILE A 68 -5.77 3.08 11.37
CA ILE A 68 -6.51 1.99 10.73
C ILE A 68 -5.73 0.67 10.86
N ILE A 69 -4.43 0.70 10.59
CA ILE A 69 -3.59 -0.51 10.66
C ILE A 69 -3.53 -1.03 12.10
N GLU A 70 -3.32 -0.15 13.07
CA GLU A 70 -3.29 -0.50 14.48
C GLU A 70 -4.62 -1.07 14.96
N GLU A 71 -5.74 -0.44 14.59
CA GLU A 71 -7.09 -0.93 14.91
C GLU A 71 -7.34 -2.32 14.35
N VAL A 72 -7.00 -2.57 13.08
CA VAL A 72 -7.22 -3.87 12.44
C VAL A 72 -6.35 -4.95 13.12
N ILE A 73 -5.08 -4.66 13.41
CA ILE A 73 -4.19 -5.60 14.11
C ILE A 73 -4.72 -5.91 15.52
N ILE A 74 -5.12 -4.88 16.29
CA ILE A 74 -5.66 -5.05 17.65
C ILE A 74 -6.94 -5.90 17.60
N THR A 75 -7.86 -5.56 16.70
CA THR A 75 -9.12 -6.28 16.51
C THR A 75 -8.87 -7.75 16.19
N GLN A 76 -7.92 -8.02 15.30
CA GLN A 76 -7.59 -9.36 14.86
C GLN A 76 -6.84 -10.17 15.93
N LEU A 77 -6.02 -9.53 16.77
CA LEU A 77 -5.42 -10.16 17.95
C LEU A 77 -6.47 -10.54 19.01
N GLN A 78 -7.47 -9.67 19.21
CA GLN A 78 -8.55 -9.89 20.19
C GLN A 78 -9.68 -10.80 19.67
N CYS A 79 -9.71 -11.09 18.36
CA CYS A 79 -10.76 -11.91 17.74
C CYS A 79 -10.71 -13.37 18.21
N LYS A 80 -11.68 -13.76 19.06
CA LYS A 80 -11.79 -15.11 19.62
C LYS A 80 -12.07 -16.19 18.57
N ASN A 81 -12.93 -15.91 17.59
CA ASN A 81 -13.29 -16.87 16.53
C ASN A 81 -12.79 -16.40 15.16
N LYS A 82 -11.47 -16.49 14.97
CA LYS A 82 -10.77 -16.05 13.76
C LYS A 82 -11.26 -16.71 12.47
N LYS A 83 -11.63 -17.99 12.52
CA LYS A 83 -12.16 -18.70 11.33
C LYS A 83 -13.45 -18.06 10.80
N LYS A 84 -14.33 -17.61 11.69
CA LYS A 84 -15.62 -17.02 11.34
C LYS A 84 -15.52 -15.52 11.08
N ASN A 85 -14.84 -14.79 11.96
CA ASN A 85 -14.90 -13.33 12.02
C ASN A 85 -13.56 -12.64 11.74
N GLY A 86 -12.47 -13.39 11.58
CA GLY A 86 -11.16 -12.82 11.31
C GLY A 86 -11.11 -12.19 9.93
N LYS A 87 -10.28 -11.16 9.80
CA LYS A 87 -9.95 -10.52 8.52
C LYS A 87 -8.47 -10.77 8.20
N PRO A 88 -8.11 -11.05 6.94
CA PRO A 88 -6.72 -11.17 6.55
C PRO A 88 -6.05 -9.79 6.51
N ILE A 89 -4.78 -9.72 6.91
CA ILE A 89 -3.88 -8.61 6.62
C ILE A 89 -2.72 -9.15 5.82
N ALA A 90 -2.49 -8.55 4.65
CA ALA A 90 -1.37 -8.89 3.79
C ALA A 90 -0.28 -7.83 3.91
N TRP A 91 0.96 -8.26 3.69
CA TRP A 91 2.14 -7.40 3.77
C TRP A 91 2.91 -7.48 2.47
N SER A 92 3.47 -6.36 2.05
CA SER A 92 4.42 -6.29 0.94
C SER A 92 5.63 -5.47 1.33
N VAL A 93 6.82 -5.91 0.93
CA VAL A 93 8.07 -5.18 1.07
C VAL A 93 8.68 -5.03 -0.31
N GLU A 94 8.94 -3.78 -0.70
CA GLU A 94 9.57 -3.42 -1.96
C GLU A 94 10.97 -2.87 -1.73
N ASP A 95 11.94 -3.40 -2.48
CA ASP A 95 13.32 -2.93 -2.54
C ASP A 95 13.47 -1.83 -3.60
N HIS A 96 13.88 -0.64 -3.15
CA HIS A 96 14.19 0.53 -4.00
C HIS A 96 15.69 0.86 -3.99
N GLY A 97 16.54 -0.06 -3.54
CA GLY A 97 17.99 0.08 -3.47
C GLY A 97 18.45 0.80 -2.20
N GLU A 98 18.14 2.10 -2.10
CA GLU A 98 18.54 2.93 -0.96
C GLU A 98 17.60 2.79 0.25
N TYR A 99 16.35 2.36 0.00
CA TYR A 99 15.33 2.21 1.02
C TYR A 99 14.35 1.09 0.65
N TYR A 100 13.54 0.71 1.63
CA TYR A 100 12.43 -0.23 1.44
C TYR A 100 11.09 0.47 1.64
N ILE A 101 10.08 0.06 0.86
CA ILE A 101 8.69 0.45 1.12
C ILE A 101 7.95 -0.75 1.69
N ALA A 102 7.46 -0.62 2.92
CA ALA A 102 6.52 -1.56 3.50
C ALA A 102 5.09 -1.12 3.19
N LYS A 103 4.27 -2.05 2.68
CA LYS A 103 2.84 -1.84 2.42
C LYS A 103 2.05 -2.84 3.26
N CYS A 104 1.01 -2.34 3.92
CA CYS A 104 0.03 -3.13 4.65
C CYS A 104 -1.29 -3.07 3.87
N LEU A 105 -1.88 -4.23 3.57
CA LEU A 105 -3.15 -4.33 2.88
C LEU A 105 -4.19 -4.89 3.86
N VAL A 106 -5.23 -4.11 4.12
CA VAL A 106 -6.28 -4.40 5.10
C VAL A 106 -7.67 -4.22 4.50
N ASP A 107 -8.63 -4.99 5.00
CA ASP A 107 -10.05 -4.84 4.67
C ASP A 107 -10.70 -3.68 5.45
N VAL A 108 -10.73 -2.50 4.83
CA VAL A 108 -11.40 -1.31 5.38
C VAL A 108 -12.91 -1.37 5.06
N PRO A 109 -13.81 -1.03 5.99
CA PRO A 109 -15.23 -0.91 5.70
C PRO A 109 -15.50 0.11 4.59
N GLU A 110 -16.51 -0.15 3.77
CA GLU A 110 -16.97 0.86 2.80
C GLU A 110 -17.41 2.13 3.53
N ASN A 111 -16.98 3.29 3.03
CA ASN A 111 -17.45 4.56 3.55
C ASN A 111 -18.91 4.75 3.11
N PRO A 112 -19.88 4.83 4.04
CA PRO A 112 -21.30 4.94 3.70
C PRO A 112 -21.64 6.24 2.96
N ASN A 113 -20.76 7.23 3.02
CA ASN A 113 -20.89 8.50 2.31
C ASN A 113 -20.34 8.46 0.88
N THR A 114 -19.84 7.31 0.41
CA THR A 114 -19.36 7.17 -0.96
C THR A 114 -20.56 7.15 -1.91
N ASN A 115 -20.70 8.20 -2.71
CA ASN A 115 -21.72 8.25 -3.74
C ASN A 115 -21.20 7.58 -5.03
N TYR A 116 -21.82 6.46 -5.42
CA TYR A 116 -21.52 5.76 -6.67
C TYR A 116 -22.47 6.14 -7.83
N SER A 117 -23.47 6.99 -7.57
CA SER A 117 -24.44 7.42 -8.58
C SER A 117 -23.75 8.25 -9.65
N LYS A 118 -23.99 7.88 -10.91
CA LYS A 118 -23.61 8.65 -12.11
C LYS A 118 -24.83 9.28 -12.78
N ALA A 119 -25.99 9.30 -12.10
CA ALA A 119 -27.29 9.64 -12.68
C ALA A 119 -27.37 11.10 -13.17
N ASP A 120 -26.56 11.99 -12.60
CA ASP A 120 -26.48 13.40 -12.98
C ASP A 120 -25.27 13.72 -13.87
N GLY A 121 -24.44 12.71 -14.16
CA GLY A 121 -23.15 12.86 -14.83
C GLY A 121 -21.98 12.48 -13.95
N VAL A 122 -20.77 12.79 -14.42
CA VAL A 122 -19.52 12.48 -13.72
C VAL A 122 -18.52 13.62 -13.87
N ILE A 123 -17.71 13.81 -12.83
CA ILE A 123 -16.49 14.61 -12.90
C ILE A 123 -15.32 13.65 -12.95
N GLY A 124 -14.58 13.67 -14.06
CA GLY A 124 -13.28 13.00 -14.17
C GLY A 124 -12.20 13.95 -13.68
N VAL A 125 -11.30 13.45 -12.83
CA VAL A 125 -10.13 14.18 -12.35
C VAL A 125 -8.89 13.38 -12.74
N ASP A 126 -7.94 14.04 -13.39
CA ASP A 126 -6.63 13.51 -13.71
C ASP A 126 -5.56 14.20 -12.85
N CYS A 127 -4.76 13.39 -12.15
CA CYS A 127 -3.80 13.86 -11.17
C CYS A 127 -2.40 13.88 -11.76
N ASN A 128 -1.91 15.08 -12.05
CA ASN A 128 -0.58 15.31 -12.60
C ASN A 128 0.36 15.86 -11.52
N LEU A 129 1.67 15.86 -11.82
CA LEU A 129 2.73 16.25 -10.89
C LEU A 129 2.55 17.67 -10.31
N GLU A 130 1.98 18.58 -11.08
CA GLU A 130 1.91 20.02 -10.77
C GLU A 130 0.50 20.59 -10.85
N HIS A 131 -0.50 19.76 -11.18
CA HIS A 131 -1.89 20.19 -11.25
C HIS A 131 -2.86 19.02 -11.23
N PHE A 132 -4.10 19.30 -10.84
CA PHE A 132 -5.24 18.42 -11.08
C PHE A 132 -6.00 18.96 -12.30
N ALA A 133 -6.12 18.17 -13.36
CA ALA A 133 -7.02 18.48 -14.47
C ALA A 133 -8.38 17.86 -14.18
N TRP A 134 -9.47 18.53 -14.53
CA TRP A 134 -10.81 17.97 -14.35
C TRP A 134 -11.69 18.25 -15.56
N ALA A 135 -12.63 17.35 -15.81
CA ALA A 135 -13.67 17.50 -16.81
C ALA A 135 -15.02 17.04 -16.24
N ASN A 136 -16.07 17.82 -16.48
CA ASN A 136 -17.42 17.51 -16.08
C ASN A 136 -18.25 17.13 -17.31
N VAL A 137 -18.98 16.02 -17.22
CA VAL A 137 -19.90 15.55 -18.26
C VAL A 137 -21.26 15.26 -17.64
N THR A 138 -22.33 15.46 -18.41
CA THR A 138 -23.68 15.08 -18.00
C THR A 138 -23.88 13.58 -18.00
N LYS A 139 -25.03 13.13 -17.48
CA LYS A 139 -25.47 11.72 -17.54
C LYS A 139 -25.45 11.10 -18.93
N ASP A 140 -25.65 11.91 -19.97
CA ASP A 140 -25.66 11.49 -21.38
C ASP A 140 -24.26 11.55 -22.02
N GLY A 141 -23.22 11.87 -21.23
CA GLY A 141 -21.84 11.99 -21.67
C GLY A 141 -21.49 13.33 -22.34
N ASN A 142 -22.41 14.31 -22.32
CA ASN A 142 -22.15 15.62 -22.94
C ASN A 142 -21.22 16.47 -22.09
N TYR A 143 -20.22 17.07 -22.73
CA TYR A 143 -19.26 17.95 -22.08
C TYR A 143 -19.92 19.20 -21.48
N LYS A 144 -19.61 19.49 -20.22
CA LYS A 144 -20.08 20.69 -19.50
C LYS A 144 -18.98 21.71 -19.24
N GLY A 145 -17.74 21.27 -19.16
CA GLY A 145 -16.60 22.13 -18.84
C GLY A 145 -15.41 21.34 -18.34
N SER A 146 -14.25 21.98 -18.37
CA SER A 146 -13.00 21.46 -17.83
C SER A 146 -12.16 22.59 -17.28
N GLY A 147 -11.17 22.24 -16.47
CA GLY A 147 -10.17 23.18 -15.98
C GLY A 147 -8.99 22.46 -15.35
N SER A 148 -8.09 23.25 -14.78
CA SER A 148 -6.95 22.76 -14.02
C SER A 148 -6.79 23.54 -12.72
N LEU A 149 -6.41 22.83 -11.65
CA LEU A 149 -5.98 23.41 -10.39
C LEU A 149 -4.47 23.20 -10.25
N HIS A 150 -3.70 24.27 -10.48
CA HIS A 150 -2.25 24.22 -10.41
C HIS A 150 -1.73 24.34 -8.98
N PHE A 151 -0.65 23.60 -8.68
CA PHE A 151 0.06 23.66 -7.42
C PHE A 151 1.57 23.42 -7.62
N SER A 152 2.40 24.04 -6.80
CA SER A 152 3.84 23.76 -6.79
C SER A 152 4.16 22.63 -5.81
N ILE A 153 4.98 21.69 -6.27
CA ILE A 153 5.62 20.66 -5.44
C ILE A 153 7.05 21.02 -5.04
N LEU A 154 7.61 22.10 -5.60
CA LEU A 154 9.00 22.48 -5.36
C LEU A 154 9.18 22.88 -3.89
N GLY A 155 10.10 22.19 -3.20
CA GLY A 155 10.37 22.43 -1.78
C GLY A 155 9.38 21.78 -0.80
N LYS A 156 8.41 20.99 -1.27
CA LYS A 156 7.53 20.20 -0.40
C LYS A 156 8.11 18.81 -0.18
N SER A 157 8.30 18.43 1.08
CA SER A 157 8.86 17.12 1.48
C SER A 157 7.80 16.11 1.92
N THR A 158 6.54 16.51 1.97
CA THR A 158 5.40 15.67 2.36
C THR A 158 4.23 15.93 1.41
N GLY A 159 3.59 14.85 0.94
CA GLY A 159 2.38 14.89 0.13
C GLY A 159 1.11 15.06 0.96
#